data_AF-Q8KY12-F1
#
_entry.id   AF-Q8KY12-F1
#
_cell.length_a   1.000
_cell.length_b   1.000
_cell.length_c   1.000
_cell.angle_alpha   90.00
_cell.angle_beta   90.00
_cell.angle_gamma   90.00
#
_symmetry.space_group_name_H-M   'P 1'
#
loop_
_entity.id
_entity.type
_entity.pdbx_description
1 polymer ?
#
loop_
_entity_poly.entity_id
_entity_poly.type
_entity_poly.pdbx_seq_one_letter_code
_entity_poly.pdbx_strand_id
1 'polypeptide(L)'
;LQRIAEVLHTSPSFFFEQNESQPLSLQGLALPDGADPVAEFLRTKEGLVLNRAFLKIADPDIRETIIALVKAMAQAESGPALPSIANITRPLLE
;
A
#
# COMPACT_ATOMS: atom_id res chain seq x y z
N LEU A 1 22.98 14.35 -17.09
CA LEU A 1 22.48 13.77 -15.81
C LEU A 1 21.52 14.71 -15.08
N GLN A 2 21.77 16.03 -15.03
CA GLN A 2 20.87 16.99 -14.37
C GLN A 2 19.42 16.94 -14.88
N ARG A 3 19.21 16.94 -16.20
CA ARG A 3 17.86 16.84 -16.79
C ARG A 3 17.13 15.53 -16.46
N ILE A 4 17.87 14.45 -16.26
CA ILE A 4 17.32 13.14 -15.90
C ILE A 4 16.93 13.11 -14.42
N ALA A 5 17.77 13.69 -13.55
CA ALA A 5 17.49 13.85 -12.12
C ALA A 5 16.20 14.65 -11.87
N GLU A 6 15.97 15.72 -12.64
CA GLU A 6 14.73 16.51 -12.59
C GLU A 6 13.48 15.70 -12.94
N VAL A 7 13.56 14.86 -13.98
CA VAL A 7 12.44 14.01 -14.42
C VAL A 7 12.12 12.92 -13.40
N LEU A 8 13.15 12.39 -12.73
CA LEU A 8 13.02 11.34 -11.71
C LEU A 8 12.84 11.90 -10.29
N HIS A 9 12.69 13.21 -10.14
CA HIS A 9 12.54 13.92 -8.86
C HIS A 9 13.62 13.53 -7.82
N THR A 10 14.85 13.30 -8.28
CA THR A 10 15.99 12.93 -7.43
C THR A 10 17.13 13.95 -7.53
N SER A 11 18.09 13.92 -6.61
CA SER A 11 19.30 14.76 -6.67
C SER A 11 20.29 14.21 -7.71
N PRO A 12 21.01 15.04 -8.47
CA PRO A 12 22.09 14.56 -9.34
C PRO A 12 23.16 13.73 -8.61
N SER A 13 23.40 14.00 -7.32
CA SER A 13 24.35 13.25 -6.48
C SER A 13 23.99 11.77 -6.32
N PHE A 14 22.71 11.44 -6.43
CA PHE A 14 22.18 10.09 -6.31
C PHE A 14 22.81 9.10 -7.31
N PHE A 15 23.20 9.57 -8.49
CA PHE A 15 23.86 8.73 -9.51
C PHE A 15 25.34 8.44 -9.23
N PHE A 16 25.92 9.08 -8.21
CA PHE A 16 27.34 8.99 -7.87
C PHE A 16 27.59 8.33 -6.51
N GLU A 17 26.54 7.95 -5.77
CA GLU A 17 26.64 7.26 -4.48
C GLU A 17 27.00 5.76 -4.62
N GLN A 18 27.19 5.27 -5.85
CA GLN A 18 27.62 3.90 -6.09
C GLN A 18 29.12 3.74 -5.82
N ASN A 19 29.46 2.98 -4.77
CA ASN A 19 30.83 2.57 -4.50
C ASN A 19 31.30 1.57 -5.56
N GLU A 20 32.52 1.71 -6.07
CA GLU A 20 33.08 0.87 -7.16
C GLU A 20 33.05 -0.65 -6.85
N SER A 21 32.95 -1.01 -5.57
CA SER A 21 32.90 -2.40 -5.08
C SER A 21 31.49 -3.02 -5.08
N GLN A 22 30.44 -2.25 -5.34
CA GLN A 22 29.06 -2.75 -5.34
C GLN A 22 28.60 -3.08 -6.76
N PRO A 23 27.94 -4.24 -6.97
CA PRO A 23 27.31 -4.56 -8.25
C PRO A 23 26.31 -3.46 -8.61
N LEU A 24 26.21 -3.13 -9.91
CA LEU A 24 25.25 -2.17 -10.44
C LEU A 24 23.86 -2.49 -9.90
N SER A 25 23.40 -1.69 -8.94
CA SER A 25 22.11 -1.90 -8.29
C SER A 25 21.15 -0.78 -8.66
N LEU A 26 19.96 -1.17 -9.11
CA LEU A 26 18.87 -0.24 -9.35
C LEU A 26 18.14 0.15 -8.05
N GLN A 27 18.72 -0.11 -6.87
CA GLN A 27 18.02 -0.04 -5.57
C GLN A 27 17.35 1.31 -5.25
N GLY A 28 17.80 2.44 -5.80
CA GLY A 28 17.05 3.70 -5.66
C GLY A 28 16.58 4.32 -6.97
N LEU A 29 16.60 3.55 -8.06
CA LEU A 29 15.64 3.68 -9.16
C LEU A 29 14.41 2.79 -8.93
N ALA A 30 14.49 1.84 -8.00
CA ALA A 30 13.33 1.13 -7.50
C ALA A 30 12.43 2.17 -6.82
N LEU A 31 11.18 2.27 -7.31
CA LEU A 31 10.11 2.83 -6.48
C LEU A 31 10.18 2.09 -5.14
N PRO A 32 9.97 2.76 -4.00
CA PRO A 32 9.97 2.08 -2.71
C PRO A 32 9.12 0.82 -2.82
N ASP A 33 9.74 -0.34 -2.60
CA ASP A 33 9.07 -1.64 -2.58
C ASP A 33 7.99 -1.57 -1.51
N GLY A 34 6.76 -1.32 -1.95
CA GLY A 34 5.65 -0.92 -1.09
C GLY A 34 4.96 0.31 -1.66
N ALA A 35 4.29 0.16 -2.80
CA ALA A 35 3.32 1.15 -3.26
C ALA A 35 2.36 1.43 -2.08
N ASP A 36 2.23 2.70 -1.69
CA ASP A 36 1.23 3.12 -0.71
C ASP A 36 -0.12 2.50 -1.13
N PRO A 37 -0.75 1.65 -0.30
CA PRO A 37 -1.99 0.97 -0.65
C PRO A 37 -3.09 1.95 -1.07
N VAL A 38 -3.06 3.19 -0.55
CA VAL A 38 -3.97 4.25 -0.95
C VAL A 38 -3.64 4.74 -2.37
N ALA A 39 -2.37 4.97 -2.67
CA ALA A 39 -1.94 5.36 -4.01
C ALA A 39 -2.27 4.28 -5.05
N GLU A 40 -2.06 3.00 -4.73
CA GLU A 40 -2.41 1.90 -5.62
C GLU A 40 -3.93 1.82 -5.83
N PHE A 41 -4.72 1.94 -4.77
CA PHE A 41 -6.17 1.99 -4.87
C PHE A 41 -6.68 3.14 -5.75
N LEU A 42 -6.10 4.34 -5.62
CA LEU A 42 -6.49 5.50 -6.44
C LEU A 42 -6.06 5.38 -7.91
N ARG A 43 -5.19 4.43 -8.27
CA ARG A 43 -4.88 4.10 -9.67
C ARG A 43 -5.91 3.17 -10.30
N THR A 44 -6.71 2.47 -9.50
CA THR A 44 -7.78 1.60 -10.00
C THR A 44 -8.98 2.41 -10.50
N LYS A 45 -9.69 1.86 -11.49
CA LYS A 45 -10.91 2.48 -12.03
C LYS A 45 -11.99 2.55 -10.94
N GLU A 46 -12.12 1.48 -10.17
CA GLU A 46 -13.07 1.31 -9.07
C GLU A 46 -12.79 2.33 -7.96
N GLY A 47 -11.53 2.51 -7.58
CA GLY A 47 -11.16 3.46 -6.53
C GLY A 47 -11.45 4.92 -6.90
N LEU A 48 -11.21 5.30 -8.15
CA LEU A 48 -11.55 6.65 -8.64
C LEU A 48 -13.06 6.89 -8.67
N VAL A 49 -13.84 5.92 -9.17
CA VAL A 49 -15.31 6.02 -9.22
C VAL A 49 -15.90 6.07 -7.81
N LEU A 50 -15.43 5.21 -6.91
CA LEU A 50 -15.88 5.18 -5.51
C LEU A 50 -15.55 6.50 -4.80
N ASN A 51 -14.31 6.97 -4.88
CA ASN A 51 -13.89 8.21 -4.25
C ASN A 51 -14.74 9.40 -4.73
N ARG A 52 -14.94 9.52 -6.06
CA ARG A 52 -15.74 10.61 -6.64
C ARG A 52 -17.22 10.55 -6.24
N ALA A 53 -17.78 9.35 -6.12
CA ALA A 53 -19.16 9.18 -5.65
C ALA A 53 -19.28 9.52 -4.15
N PHE A 54 -18.33 9.03 -3.35
CA PHE A 54 -18.30 9.24 -1.89
C PHE A 54 -18.15 10.72 -1.52
N LEU A 55 -17.33 11.48 -2.25
CA LEU A 55 -17.16 12.93 -2.05
C LEU A 55 -18.45 13.76 -2.28
N LYS A 56 -19.41 13.24 -3.05
CA LYS A 56 -20.70 13.94 -3.29
C LYS A 56 -21.68 13.79 -2.13
N ILE A 57 -21.38 12.92 -1.17
CA ILE A 57 -22.25 12.64 -0.03
C ILE A 57 -21.98 13.69 1.04
N ALA A 58 -22.89 14.66 1.19
CA ALA A 58 -22.76 15.74 2.15
C ALA A 58 -22.99 15.29 3.60
N ASP A 59 -23.93 14.34 3.79
CA ASP A 59 -24.34 13.85 5.10
C ASP A 59 -23.27 12.94 5.74
N PRO A 60 -22.78 13.25 6.96
CA PRO A 60 -21.83 12.41 7.68
C PRO A 60 -22.37 11.02 8.04
N ASP A 61 -23.63 10.90 8.43
CA ASP A 61 -24.22 9.64 8.89
C ASP A 61 -24.33 8.65 7.71
N ILE A 62 -24.62 9.16 6.51
CA ILE A 62 -24.63 8.36 5.28
C ILE A 62 -23.23 7.86 4.95
N ARG A 63 -22.19 8.71 5.09
CA ARG A 63 -20.80 8.31 4.86
C ARG A 63 -20.37 7.20 5.83
N GLU A 64 -20.72 7.32 7.11
CA GLU A 64 -20.43 6.30 8.12
C GLU A 64 -21.12 4.96 7.80
N THR A 65 -22.39 5.02 7.40
CA THR A 65 -23.17 3.84 7.01
C THR A 65 -22.54 3.09 5.84
N ILE A 66 -22.08 3.82 4.82
CA ILE A 66 -21.39 3.22 3.66
C ILE A 66 -20.07 2.57 4.08
N ILE A 67 -19.29 3.23 4.93
CA ILE A 67 -18.03 2.67 5.46
C ILE A 67 -18.32 1.38 6.25
N ALA A 68 -19.35 1.39 7.10
CA ALA A 68 -19.75 0.21 7.87
C ALA A 68 -20.15 -0.96 6.97
N LEU A 69 -20.93 -0.69 5.91
CA LEU A 69 -21.32 -1.70 4.92
C LEU A 69 -20.11 -2.31 4.22
N VAL A 70 -19.19 -1.48 3.71
CA VAL A 70 -17.97 -1.96 3.02
C VAL A 70 -17.12 -2.83 3.95
N LYS A 71 -16.98 -2.43 5.23
CA LYS A 71 -16.29 -3.22 6.25
C LYS A 71 -16.95 -4.58 6.48
N ALA A 72 -18.27 -4.61 6.59
CA ALA A 72 -19.03 -5.85 6.81
C ALA A 72 -18.88 -6.81 5.64
N MET A 73 -18.93 -6.31 4.40
CA MET A 73 -18.73 -7.11 3.20
C MET A 73 -17.30 -7.70 3.14
N ALA A 74 -16.27 -6.89 3.41
CA ALA A 74 -14.89 -7.36 3.43
C ALA A 74 -14.64 -8.45 4.49
N GLN A 75 -15.28 -8.34 5.65
CA GLN A 75 -15.23 -9.38 6.69
C GLN A 75 -15.94 -10.66 6.25
N ALA A 76 -17.07 -10.55 5.55
CA ALA A 76 -17.80 -11.70 5.03
C ALA A 76 -17.01 -12.46 3.95
N GLU A 77 -16.29 -11.74 3.07
CA GLU A 77 -15.43 -12.36 2.04
C GLU A 77 -14.18 -13.03 2.62
N SER A 78 -13.65 -12.50 3.72
CA SER A 78 -12.43 -13.03 4.35
C SER A 78 -12.63 -14.40 5.05
N GLY A 79 -13.88 -14.91 5.11
CA GLY A 79 -14.25 -16.09 5.88
C GLY A 79 -14.06 -15.90 7.39
N PRO A 80 -14.56 -16.82 8.24
CA PRO A 80 -14.20 -16.77 9.66
C PRO A 80 -12.68 -16.98 9.73
N ALA A 81 -11.96 -15.97 10.22
CA ALA A 81 -10.55 -16.09 10.54
C ALA A 81 -10.40 -17.18 11.60
N LEU A 82 -10.21 -18.42 11.14
CA LEU A 82 -9.95 -19.56 12.01
C LEU A 82 -8.71 -19.20 12.84
N PRO A 83 -8.77 -19.24 14.17
CA PRO A 83 -7.58 -19.00 14.98
C PRO A 83 -6.54 -20.03 14.58
N SER A 84 -5.37 -19.53 14.12
CA SER A 84 -4.25 -20.37 13.73
C SER A 84 -3.91 -21.32 14.89
N ILE A 85 -4.11 -22.61 14.64
CA ILE A 85 -3.95 -23.71 15.60
C ILE A 85 -2.47 -23.84 16.04
N ALA A 86 -1.55 -23.09 15.41
CA ALA A 86 -0.12 -23.07 15.72
C ALA A 86 0.24 -22.55 17.13
N ASN A 87 -0.67 -21.90 17.84
CA ASN A 87 -0.40 -21.41 19.21
C ASN A 87 -0.66 -22.46 20.32
N ILE A 88 -1.13 -23.66 20.00
CA ILE A 88 -1.43 -24.71 21.01
C ILE A 88 -0.23 -25.64 21.22
N THR A 89 0.79 -25.61 20.35
CA THR A 89 1.95 -26.51 20.43
C THR A 89 3.18 -25.83 21.04
N ARG A 90 3.05 -25.24 22.23
CA ARG A 90 4.19 -25.18 23.16
C ARG A 90 4.03 -26.36 24.12
N PRO A 91 4.80 -27.45 23.97
CA PRO A 91 4.82 -28.46 25.00
C PRO A 91 5.43 -27.84 26.26
N LEU A 92 4.68 -27.95 27.36
CA LEU A 92 5.27 -28.03 28.69
C LEU A 92 6.22 -29.22 28.66
N LEU A 93 7.53 -28.99 28.91
CA LEU A 93 8.56 -29.88 29.47
C LEU A 93 9.94 -29.58 28.85
N GLU A 94 10.71 -28.74 29.54
CA GLU A 94 12.10 -28.92 30.02
C GLU A 94 12.70 -27.55 30.38
#